data_AF-A0A661NPK1-F1
#
_entry.id   AF-A0A661NPK1-F1
#
_cell.length_a   1.000
_cell.length_b   1.000
_cell.length_c   1.000
_cell.angle_alpha   90.00
_cell.angle_beta   90.00
_cell.angle_gamma   90.00
#
_symmetry.space_group_name_H-M   'P 1'
#
loop_
_entity.id
_entity.type
_entity.pdbx_description
1 polymer ?
#
loop_
_entity_poly.entity_id
_entity_poly.type
_entity_poly.pdbx_seq_one_letter_code
_entity_poly.pdbx_strand_id
1 'polypeptide(L)'
;MENWRDELSEAVKSKTEREAEDEARKKKRLAEALEVADEGLALALQGLQFSDELLQTKGQQASLQEQDGRHVLALSDLSVAVELSRDDAILKVSFNDARPREFDFCNDRHIAPRDVEEYVGRRIIELARAAQKAKPW
;
A
#
# COMPACT_ATOMS: atom_id res chain seq x y z
N MET A 1 18.49 -34.42 -1.99
CA MET A 1 19.77 -34.65 -2.69
C MET A 1 19.53 -34.22 -4.12
N GLU A 2 20.12 -33.10 -4.55
CA GLU A 2 20.10 -32.71 -5.96
C GLU A 2 20.75 -33.82 -6.78
N ASN A 3 20.07 -34.27 -7.84
CA ASN A 3 20.57 -35.30 -8.73
C ASN A 3 21.53 -34.62 -9.72
N TRP A 4 22.66 -35.27 -10.07
CA TRP A 4 23.64 -34.75 -11.03
C TRP A 4 23.01 -34.40 -12.40
N ARG A 5 21.85 -34.98 -12.72
CA ARG A 5 21.04 -34.64 -13.89
C ARG A 5 20.43 -33.25 -13.85
N ASP A 6 20.03 -32.79 -12.67
CA ASP A 6 19.44 -31.47 -12.46
C ASP A 6 20.54 -30.41 -12.58
N GLU A 7 21.71 -30.66 -11.99
CA GLU A 7 22.91 -29.80 -12.12
C GLU A 7 23.37 -29.67 -13.59
N LEU A 8 23.36 -30.76 -14.35
CA LEU A 8 23.75 -30.75 -15.76
C LEU A 8 22.72 -30.01 -16.63
N SER A 9 21.43 -30.12 -16.30
CA SER A 9 20.36 -29.39 -16.99
C SER A 9 20.48 -27.89 -16.75
N GLU A 10 20.74 -27.45 -15.51
CA GLU A 10 21.01 -26.05 -15.17
C GLU A 10 22.27 -25.49 -15.85
N ALA A 11 23.33 -26.30 -15.91
CA ALA A 11 24.60 -25.93 -16.55
C ALA A 11 24.44 -25.69 -18.07
N VAL A 12 23.52 -26.41 -18.71
CA VAL A 12 23.28 -26.34 -20.17
C VAL A 12 22.19 -25.33 -20.55
N LYS A 13 21.41 -24.80 -19.59
CA LYS A 13 20.42 -23.74 -19.87
C LYS A 13 21.06 -22.57 -20.60
N SER A 14 20.43 -22.18 -21.71
CA SER A 14 20.78 -20.97 -22.44
C SER A 14 20.52 -19.73 -21.58
N LYS A 15 21.23 -18.64 -21.88
CA LYS A 15 20.99 -17.34 -21.24
C LYS A 15 19.51 -16.93 -21.32
N THR A 16 18.87 -17.19 -22.45
CA THR A 16 17.45 -16.92 -22.68
C THR A 16 16.52 -17.74 -21.79
N GLU A 17 16.83 -19.02 -21.54
CA GLU A 17 16.04 -19.87 -20.65
C GLU A 17 16.16 -19.43 -19.18
N ARG A 18 17.35 -19.00 -18.75
CA ARG A 18 17.55 -18.44 -17.40
C ARG A 18 16.79 -17.13 -17.21
N GLU A 19 16.86 -16.23 -18.19
CA GLU A 19 16.15 -14.95 -18.16
C GLU A 19 14.62 -15.15 -18.14
N ALA A 20 14.10 -16.09 -18.94
CA ALA A 20 12.68 -16.42 -18.96
C ALA A 20 12.20 -17.02 -17.62
N GLU A 21 13.01 -17.86 -16.98
CA GLU A 21 12.67 -18.43 -15.68
C GLU A 21 12.70 -17.37 -14.57
N ASP A 22 13.69 -16.48 -14.56
CA ASP A 22 13.77 -15.37 -13.61
C ASP A 22 12.59 -14.39 -13.79
N GLU A 23 12.18 -14.11 -15.02
CA GLU A 23 11.01 -13.30 -15.30
C GLU A 23 9.73 -13.98 -14.81
N ALA A 24 9.57 -15.29 -15.02
CA ALA A 24 8.45 -16.06 -14.51
C ALA A 24 8.40 -16.06 -12.96
N ARG A 25 9.56 -16.23 -12.30
CA ARG A 25 9.67 -16.15 -10.84
C ARG A 25 9.33 -14.75 -10.31
N LYS A 26 9.77 -13.69 -10.99
CA LYS A 26 9.42 -12.30 -10.65
C LYS A 26 7.92 -12.05 -10.80
N LYS A 27 7.31 -12.48 -11.91
CA LYS A 27 5.85 -12.37 -12.13
C LYS A 27 5.06 -13.08 -11.05
N LYS A 28 5.48 -14.30 -10.68
CA LYS A 28 4.85 -15.06 -9.60
C LYS A 28 4.94 -14.31 -8.27
N ARG A 29 6.13 -13.82 -7.91
CA ARG A 29 6.33 -13.03 -6.68
C ARG A 29 5.48 -11.76 -6.67
N LEU A 30 5.40 -11.05 -7.79
CA LEU A 30 4.57 -9.85 -7.91
C LEU A 30 3.09 -10.19 -7.70
N ALA A 31 2.59 -11.27 -8.32
CA ALA A 31 1.20 -11.69 -8.14
C ALA A 31 0.87 -12.02 -6.68
N GLU A 32 1.73 -12.79 -6.00
CA GLU A 32 1.60 -13.10 -4.57
C GLU A 32 1.66 -11.83 -3.70
N ALA A 33 2.59 -10.92 -4.01
CA ALA A 33 2.71 -9.64 -3.30
C ALA A 33 1.50 -8.73 -3.51
N LEU A 34 0.87 -8.76 -4.69
CA LEU A 34 -0.32 -7.98 -5.00
C LEU A 34 -1.52 -8.42 -4.18
N GLU A 35 -1.70 -9.72 -3.94
CA GLU A 35 -2.77 -10.22 -3.08
C GLU A 35 -2.64 -9.62 -1.66
N VAL A 36 -1.43 -9.63 -1.10
CA VAL A 36 -1.15 -9.04 0.22
C VAL A 36 -1.29 -7.51 0.20
N ALA A 37 -0.86 -6.85 -0.87
CA ALA A 37 -0.98 -5.41 -1.02
C ALA A 37 -2.45 -4.97 -1.13
N ASP A 38 -3.29 -5.75 -1.80
CA ASP A 38 -4.74 -5.53 -1.90
C ASP A 38 -5.42 -5.71 -0.53
N GLU A 39 -5.00 -6.67 0.30
CA GLU A 39 -5.45 -6.76 1.69
C GLU A 39 -5.06 -5.51 2.51
N GLY A 40 -3.83 -5.04 2.36
CA GLY A 40 -3.35 -3.80 3.00
C GLY A 40 -4.13 -2.57 2.56
N LEU A 41 -4.46 -2.48 1.26
CA LEU A 41 -5.31 -1.42 0.72
C LEU A 41 -6.72 -1.51 1.31
N ALA A 42 -7.33 -2.69 1.36
CA ALA A 42 -8.66 -2.87 1.91
C ALA A 42 -8.77 -2.40 3.37
N LEU A 43 -7.79 -2.73 4.21
CA LEU A 43 -7.72 -2.25 5.60
C LEU A 43 -7.55 -0.73 5.68
N ALA A 44 -6.69 -0.16 4.84
CA ALA A 44 -6.52 1.28 4.75
C ALA A 44 -7.83 2.00 4.38
N LEU A 45 -8.56 1.47 3.40
CA LEU A 45 -9.84 2.03 2.96
C LEU A 45 -10.91 1.96 4.05
N GLN A 46 -11.00 0.84 4.78
CA GLN A 46 -11.89 0.72 5.93
C GLN A 46 -11.58 1.80 6.99
N GLY A 47 -10.30 2.03 7.26
CA GLY A 47 -9.86 3.09 8.18
C GLY A 47 -10.27 4.49 7.71
N LEU A 48 -10.09 4.81 6.42
CA LEU A 48 -10.50 6.09 5.84
C LEU A 48 -12.03 6.26 5.89
N GLN A 49 -12.80 5.25 5.51
CA GLN A 49 -14.27 5.26 5.52
C GLN A 49 -14.82 5.45 6.94
N PHE A 50 -14.35 4.65 7.89
CA PHE A 50 -14.73 4.78 9.30
C PHE A 50 -14.48 6.20 9.82
N SER A 51 -13.37 6.80 9.42
CA SER A 51 -12.97 8.13 9.87
C SER A 51 -13.78 9.24 9.23
N ASP A 52 -14.11 9.12 7.95
CA ASP A 52 -15.04 10.01 7.26
C ASP A 52 -16.41 10.02 7.96
N GLU A 53 -17.00 8.84 8.17
CA GLU A 53 -18.27 8.68 8.87
C GLU A 53 -18.21 9.28 10.29
N LEU A 54 -17.17 8.95 11.05
CA LEU A 54 -17.01 9.44 12.41
C LEU A 54 -16.87 10.96 12.46
N LEU A 55 -16.09 11.57 11.56
CA LEU A 55 -15.92 13.02 11.48
C LEU A 55 -17.24 13.70 11.09
N GLN A 56 -18.00 13.13 10.16
CA GLN A 56 -19.32 13.63 9.79
C GLN A 56 -20.30 13.57 10.97
N THR A 57 -20.29 12.52 11.80
CA THR A 57 -21.12 12.47 13.03
C THR A 57 -20.76 13.57 14.04
N LYS A 58 -19.53 14.10 13.98
CA LYS A 58 -19.05 15.23 14.79
C LYS A 58 -19.28 16.58 14.12
N GLY A 59 -20.05 16.62 13.02
CA GLY A 59 -20.36 17.84 12.28
C GLY A 59 -19.19 18.40 11.47
N GLN A 60 -18.12 17.61 11.27
CA GLN A 60 -16.97 18.03 10.49
C GLN A 60 -17.17 17.71 9.01
N GLN A 61 -16.76 18.62 8.15
CA GLN A 61 -16.82 18.45 6.69
C GLN A 61 -15.60 17.67 6.19
N ALA A 62 -15.52 16.40 6.58
CA ALA A 62 -14.60 15.46 5.95
C ALA A 62 -15.13 15.08 4.56
N SER A 63 -14.22 14.82 3.62
CA SER A 63 -14.59 14.28 2.31
C SER A 63 -13.64 13.16 1.92
N LEU A 64 -14.18 11.96 1.73
CA LEU A 64 -13.49 10.84 1.11
C LEU A 64 -13.75 10.83 -0.40
N GLN A 65 -12.69 10.90 -1.19
CA GLN A 65 -12.76 10.88 -2.67
C GLN A 65 -11.79 9.85 -3.23
N GLU A 66 -12.17 9.25 -4.36
CA GLU A 66 -11.29 8.40 -5.16
C GLU A 66 -10.99 9.11 -6.49
N GLN A 67 -9.70 9.26 -6.81
CA GLN A 67 -9.24 9.85 -8.05
C GLN A 67 -8.06 9.03 -8.60
N ASP A 68 -8.20 8.50 -9.81
CA ASP A 68 -7.13 7.77 -10.50
C ASP A 68 -6.49 6.62 -9.67
N GLY A 69 -7.29 5.90 -8.88
CA GLY A 69 -6.81 4.82 -8.00
C GLY A 69 -6.18 5.28 -6.69
N ARG A 70 -6.20 6.59 -6.42
CA ARG A 70 -5.80 7.21 -5.16
C ARG A 70 -7.03 7.58 -4.34
N HIS A 71 -7.09 7.10 -3.11
CA HIS A 71 -8.16 7.39 -2.17
C HIS A 71 -7.71 8.45 -1.18
N VAL A 72 -8.44 9.56 -1.10
CA VAL A 72 -8.06 10.75 -0.33
C VAL A 72 -9.15 11.09 0.67
N LEU A 73 -8.81 11.04 1.96
CA LEU A 73 -9.62 11.63 3.02
C LEU A 73 -9.10 13.04 3.28
N ALA A 74 -9.91 14.06 2.97
CA ALA A 74 -9.60 15.45 3.26
C ALA A 74 -10.41 15.98 4.45
N LEU A 75 -9.79 16.85 5.25
CA LEU A 75 -10.42 17.56 6.35
C LEU A 75 -9.80 18.97 6.43
N SER A 76 -10.59 20.01 6.16
CA SER A 76 -10.07 21.37 5.96
C SER A 76 -8.98 21.41 4.88
N ASP A 77 -7.80 21.97 5.18
CA ASP A 77 -6.68 22.10 4.25
C ASP A 77 -5.70 20.92 4.34
N LEU A 78 -6.09 19.85 5.04
CA LEU A 78 -5.26 18.68 5.29
C LEU A 78 -5.86 17.43 4.66
N SER A 79 -5.02 16.47 4.30
CA SER A 79 -5.46 15.22 3.70
C SER A 79 -4.56 14.02 4.04
N VAL A 80 -5.16 12.84 4.02
CA VAL A 80 -4.45 11.55 4.01
C VAL A 80 -4.84 10.84 2.73
N ALA A 81 -3.85 10.40 1.96
CA ALA A 81 -4.07 9.69 0.71
C ALA A 81 -3.42 8.31 0.72
N VAL A 82 -4.10 7.33 0.14
CA VAL A 82 -3.60 5.96 -0.06
C VAL A 82 -3.74 5.58 -1.52
N GLU A 83 -2.68 5.00 -2.09
CA GLU A 83 -2.59 4.61 -3.49
C GLU A 83 -1.81 3.30 -3.60
N LEU A 84 -2.28 2.36 -4.41
CA LEU A 84 -1.58 1.10 -4.69
C LEU A 84 -1.01 1.11 -6.11
N SER A 85 0.31 1.09 -6.23
CA SER A 85 0.99 0.80 -7.49
C SER A 85 0.92 -0.70 -7.75
N ARG A 86 0.10 -1.10 -8.72
CA ARG A 86 -0.08 -2.51 -9.08
C ARG A 86 1.08 -3.10 -9.88
N ASP A 87 1.88 -2.26 -10.54
CA ASP A 87 3.02 -2.73 -11.33
C ASP A 87 4.14 -3.28 -10.44
N ASP A 88 4.27 -2.73 -9.23
CA ASP A 88 5.36 -3.06 -8.30
C ASP A 88 4.88 -3.60 -6.95
N ALA A 89 3.56 -3.72 -6.73
CA ALA A 89 2.93 -4.04 -5.44
C ALA A 89 3.38 -3.11 -4.30
N ILE A 90 3.44 -1.81 -4.59
CA ILE A 90 3.84 -0.78 -3.62
C ILE A 90 2.61 0.03 -3.20
N LEU A 91 2.27 -0.03 -1.92
CA LEU A 91 1.24 0.81 -1.32
C LEU A 91 1.87 2.09 -0.76
N LYS A 92 1.35 3.24 -1.20
CA LYS A 92 1.83 4.57 -0.84
C LYS A 92 0.82 5.24 0.08
N VAL A 93 1.29 5.76 1.22
CA VAL A 93 0.48 6.56 2.14
C VAL A 93 1.08 7.97 2.24
N SER A 94 0.34 8.98 1.82
CA SER A 94 0.74 10.39 1.86
C SER A 94 -0.05 11.16 2.90
N PHE A 95 0.60 12.11 3.57
CA PHE A 95 -0.06 13.11 4.41
C PHE A 95 0.16 14.47 3.75
N ASN A 96 -0.91 15.11 3.29
CA ASN A 96 -0.85 16.23 2.34
C ASN A 96 0.04 15.87 1.12
N ASP A 97 0.67 16.88 0.53
CA ASP A 97 1.63 16.73 -0.57
C ASP A 97 3.06 16.40 -0.09
N ALA A 98 3.20 15.82 1.11
CA ALA A 98 4.49 15.36 1.60
C ALA A 98 4.94 14.07 0.88
N ARG A 99 6.22 13.74 0.99
CA ARG A 99 6.78 12.49 0.47
C ARG A 99 5.99 11.28 1.04
N PRO A 100 5.49 10.36 0.20
CA PRO A 100 4.75 9.20 0.66
C PRO A 100 5.63 8.27 1.48
N ARG A 101 5.01 7.60 2.45
CA ARG A 101 5.55 6.36 3.02
C ARG A 101 5.18 5.21 2.09
N GLU A 102 6.17 4.45 1.67
CA GLU A 102 6.00 3.32 0.76
C GLU A 102 6.08 2.00 1.54
N PHE A 103 5.17 1.10 1.19
CA PHE A 103 5.11 -0.27 1.66
C PHE A 103 5.29 -1.18 0.45
N ASP A 104 6.53 -1.63 0.24
CA ASP A 104 6.92 -2.47 -0.89
C ASP A 104 6.77 -3.96 -0.52
N PHE A 105 5.61 -4.53 -0.84
CA PHE A 105 5.30 -5.93 -0.54
C PHE A 105 6.09 -6.91 -1.41
N CYS A 106 6.59 -6.47 -2.56
CA CYS A 106 7.36 -7.33 -3.46
C CYS A 106 8.77 -7.59 -2.91
N ASN A 107 9.40 -6.56 -2.33
CA ASN A 107 10.79 -6.59 -1.89
C ASN A 107 10.98 -6.71 -0.37
N ASP A 108 10.02 -6.26 0.45
CA ASP A 108 10.10 -6.37 1.91
C ASP A 108 9.15 -7.44 2.46
N ARG A 109 9.75 -8.54 2.93
CA ARG A 109 9.01 -9.69 3.49
C ARG A 109 8.47 -9.48 4.90
N HIS A 110 8.84 -8.39 5.56
CA HIS A 110 8.41 -8.11 6.93
C HIS A 110 7.17 -7.21 6.97
N ILE A 111 6.78 -6.64 5.83
CA ILE A 111 5.58 -5.81 5.76
C ILE A 111 4.36 -6.71 5.75
N ALA A 112 3.49 -6.53 6.72
CA ALA A 112 2.17 -7.13 6.77
C ALA A 112 1.09 -6.07 6.45
N PRO A 113 -0.10 -6.49 5.97
CA PRO A 113 -1.25 -5.59 5.77
C PRO A 113 -1.57 -4.73 7.01
N ARG A 114 -1.40 -5.30 8.21
CA ARG A 114 -1.61 -4.60 9.47
C ARG A 114 -0.66 -3.42 9.70
N ASP A 115 0.56 -3.47 9.18
CA ASP A 115 1.49 -2.33 9.30
C ASP A 115 0.98 -1.11 8.52
N VAL A 116 0.30 -1.34 7.39
CA VAL A 116 -0.37 -0.29 6.61
C VAL A 116 -1.53 0.28 7.41
N GLU A 117 -2.41 -0.57 7.94
CA GLU A 117 -3.55 -0.18 8.77
C GLU A 117 -3.11 0.71 9.94
N GLU A 118 -2.12 0.27 10.71
CA GLU A 118 -1.60 1.01 11.86
C GLU A 118 -1.01 2.36 11.45
N TYR A 119 -0.28 2.42 10.33
CA TYR A 119 0.28 3.67 9.83
C TYR A 119 -0.79 4.64 9.34
N VAL A 120 -1.77 4.16 8.58
CA VAL A 120 -2.92 4.96 8.11
C VAL A 120 -3.72 5.48 9.30
N GLY A 121 -4.01 4.65 10.28
CA GLY A 121 -4.68 5.05 11.51
C GLY A 121 -3.95 6.16 12.26
N ARG A 122 -2.61 6.08 12.38
CA ARG A 122 -1.80 7.16 12.95
C ARG A 122 -1.94 8.47 12.15
N ARG A 123 -1.92 8.40 10.82
CA ARG A 123 -2.06 9.58 9.95
C ARG A 123 -3.44 10.21 10.02
N ILE A 124 -4.49 9.42 10.17
CA ILE A 124 -5.85 9.90 10.41
C ILE A 124 -5.95 10.63 11.76
N ILE A 125 -5.35 10.07 12.82
CA ILE A 125 -5.33 10.75 14.14
C ILE A 125 -4.57 12.07 14.06
N GLU A 126 -3.44 12.09 13.36
CA GLU A 126 -2.68 13.32 13.11
C GLU A 126 -3.49 14.34 12.30
N LEU A 127 -4.22 13.89 11.27
CA LEU A 127 -5.12 14.72 10.45
C LEU A 127 -6.16 15.42 11.34
N ALA A 128 -6.89 14.64 12.15
CA ALA A 128 -7.93 15.16 13.03
C ALA A 128 -7.36 16.13 14.08
N ARG A 129 -6.23 15.80 14.72
CA ARG A 129 -5.58 16.67 15.71
C ARG A 129 -5.08 17.97 15.11
N ALA A 130 -4.45 17.90 13.94
CA ALA A 130 -3.92 19.08 13.25
C ALA A 130 -5.06 20.00 12.79
N ALA A 131 -6.14 19.42 12.26
CA ALA A 131 -7.31 20.17 11.85
C ALA A 131 -8.02 20.81 13.07
N GLN A 132 -8.17 20.10 14.19
CA GLN A 132 -8.74 20.65 15.42
C GLN A 132 -7.86 21.78 16.01
N LYS A 133 -6.54 21.66 15.90
CA LYS A 133 -5.62 22.73 16.30
C LYS A 133 -5.75 23.97 15.41
N ALA A 134 -5.97 23.79 14.11
CA ALA A 134 -6.13 24.88 13.15
C ALA A 134 -7.48 25.59 13.30
N LYS A 135 -8.55 24.84 13.51
CA LYS A 135 -9.91 25.34 13.75
C LYS A 135 -10.52 24.52 14.88
N PRO A 136 -10.60 25.01 16.13
CA PRO A 136 -11.13 24.21 17.24
C PRO A 136 -12.63 23.90 17.11
N TRP A 137 -13.00 22.66 17.46
CA TRP A 137 -14.37 22.18 17.64
C TRP A 137 -14.45 21.15 18.77
#